data_AF-C7N4G5-F1
#
_entry.id   AF-C7N4G5-F1
#
_cell.length_a   1.000
_cell.length_b   1.000
_cell.length_c   1.000
_cell.angle_alpha   90.00
_cell.angle_beta   90.00
_cell.angle_gamma   90.00
#
_symmetry.space_group_name_H-M   'P 1'
#
loop_
_entity.id
_entity.type
_entity.pdbx_description
1 polymer ?
#
loop_
_entity_poly.entity_id
_entity_poly.type
_entity_poly.pdbx_seq_one_letter_code
_entity_poly.pdbx_strand_id
1 'polypeptide(L)'
;MAVINTDPSKFASTSAEDVASYRGQLTNRMRFGAILAVTVLGVAAIVAPPILIPCLFIMVGLVVYERLSIKRNWTDVMRILTQDCDPQKLRQVMLALLETTEKDTERARLKLHAAECLSLLGDTDGAFDEAQEIDFMYVHMPEQISKLKVWTDAAGARGDAELLSQERGLIVAMRPAAKKDELPQIEYALAEADAVAALMAGDGAAAKAQADAMVSRSSTPYDYLRAQAVQAKASALLGDEAAAAEALRYIVEHGGTCAMVEEARTRLKRLGI
;
A
#
# COMPACT_ATOMS: atom_id res chain seq x y z
N MET A 1 26.18 -16.21 3.18
CA MET A 1 24.81 -15.84 2.74
C MET A 1 24.91 -14.51 2.01
N ALA A 2 24.48 -14.44 0.75
CA ALA A 2 24.52 -13.20 -0.01
C ALA A 2 23.52 -12.21 0.59
N VAL A 3 24.01 -11.12 1.17
CA VAL A 3 23.18 -9.93 1.42
C VAL A 3 22.72 -9.47 0.06
N ILE A 4 21.42 -9.52 -0.15
CA ILE A 4 20.79 -9.10 -1.39
C ILE A 4 21.06 -7.62 -1.58
N ASN A 5 21.49 -7.28 -2.80
CA ASN A 5 21.66 -5.90 -3.18
C ASN A 5 20.28 -5.25 -3.40
N THR A 6 19.75 -4.61 -2.36
CA THR A 6 18.51 -3.80 -2.36
C THR A 6 18.76 -2.37 -2.83
N ASP A 7 19.77 -2.16 -3.68
CA ASP A 7 20.06 -0.83 -4.23
C ASP A 7 18.85 -0.33 -5.04
N PRO A 8 18.27 0.83 -4.67
CA PRO A 8 17.09 1.40 -5.33
C PRO A 8 17.27 1.54 -6.85
N SER A 9 18.50 1.80 -7.31
CA SER A 9 18.83 1.97 -8.73
C SER A 9 18.56 0.72 -9.58
N LYS A 10 18.68 -0.47 -8.99
CA LYS A 10 18.36 -1.73 -9.69
C LYS A 10 16.86 -1.84 -9.94
N PHE A 11 16.04 -1.58 -8.93
CA PHE A 11 14.60 -1.79 -9.03
C PHE A 11 13.87 -0.69 -9.81
N ALA A 12 14.44 0.52 -9.93
CA ALA A 12 13.91 1.58 -10.78
C ALA A 12 13.80 1.16 -12.27
N SER A 13 14.78 0.40 -12.77
CA SER A 13 14.85 -0.07 -14.17
C SER A 13 14.41 -1.52 -14.39
N THR A 14 14.17 -2.27 -13.31
CA THR A 14 13.76 -3.68 -13.38
C THR A 14 12.29 -3.81 -13.80
N SER A 15 11.99 -4.76 -14.69
CA SER A 15 10.62 -5.05 -15.14
C SER A 15 9.77 -5.69 -14.04
N ALA A 16 8.44 -5.61 -14.15
CA ALA A 16 7.54 -6.24 -13.17
C ALA A 16 7.72 -7.77 -13.09
N GLU A 17 7.96 -8.40 -14.24
CA GLU A 17 8.23 -9.84 -14.37
C GLU A 17 9.52 -10.23 -13.64
N ASP A 18 10.58 -9.41 -13.77
CA ASP A 18 11.84 -9.65 -13.07
C ASP A 18 11.68 -9.54 -11.55
N VAL A 19 10.86 -8.61 -11.05
CA VAL A 19 10.55 -8.49 -9.61
C VAL A 19 9.74 -9.69 -9.11
N ALA A 20 8.76 -10.16 -9.88
CA ALA A 20 7.96 -11.34 -9.53
C ALA A 20 8.80 -12.63 -9.56
N SER A 21 9.61 -12.81 -10.63
CA SER A 21 10.59 -13.89 -10.76
C SER A 21 11.60 -13.86 -9.61
N TYR A 22 12.05 -12.67 -9.20
CA TYR A 22 12.93 -12.50 -8.06
C TYR A 22 12.34 -13.05 -6.76
N ARG A 23 11.06 -12.76 -6.47
CA ARG A 23 10.35 -13.32 -5.30
C ARG A 23 10.26 -14.85 -5.36
N GLY A 24 9.96 -15.39 -6.54
CA GLY A 24 9.90 -16.84 -6.78
C GLY A 24 11.26 -17.52 -6.58
N GLN A 25 12.33 -16.93 -7.11
CA GLN A 25 13.71 -17.41 -6.91
C GLN A 25 14.13 -17.35 -5.44
N LEU A 26 13.76 -16.29 -4.73
CA LEU A 26 14.03 -16.12 -3.30
C LEU A 26 13.38 -17.25 -2.48
N THR A 27 12.11 -17.52 -2.78
CA THR A 27 11.32 -18.55 -2.11
C THR A 27 11.83 -19.95 -2.44
N ASN A 28 12.17 -20.22 -3.71
CA ASN A 28 12.69 -21.52 -4.14
C ASN A 28 14.09 -21.80 -3.58
N ARG A 29 15.04 -20.85 -3.66
CA ARG A 29 16.39 -21.02 -3.11
C ARG A 29 16.36 -21.32 -1.61
N MET A 30 15.48 -20.67 -0.86
CA MET A 30 15.35 -20.91 0.57
C MET A 30 14.60 -22.21 0.89
N ARG A 31 13.55 -22.59 0.14
CA ARG A 31 12.93 -23.92 0.27
C ARG A 31 13.96 -25.04 0.05
N PHE A 32 14.81 -24.92 -0.96
CA PHE A 32 15.91 -25.87 -1.18
C PHE A 32 16.92 -25.87 -0.03
N GLY A 33 17.29 -24.69 0.49
CA GLY A 33 18.17 -24.56 1.66
C GLY A 33 17.59 -25.22 2.92
N ALA A 34 16.31 -24.99 3.21
CA ALA A 34 15.60 -25.57 4.33
C ALA A 34 15.48 -27.11 4.20
N ILE A 35 15.11 -27.61 3.02
CA ILE A 35 15.05 -29.06 2.76
C ILE A 35 16.42 -29.70 2.96
N LEU A 36 17.49 -29.08 2.45
CA LEU A 36 18.86 -29.57 2.63
C LEU A 36 19.26 -29.57 4.10
N ALA A 37 18.98 -28.49 4.84
CA ALA A 37 19.28 -28.37 6.26
C ALA A 37 18.52 -29.42 7.10
N VAL A 38 17.23 -29.62 6.84
CA VAL A 38 16.40 -30.65 7.49
C VAL A 38 16.94 -32.05 7.18
N THR A 39 17.35 -32.31 5.93
CA THR A 39 17.90 -33.61 5.52
C THR A 39 19.21 -33.91 6.24
N VAL A 40 20.13 -32.93 6.29
CA VAL A 40 21.43 -33.08 6.98
C VAL A 40 21.25 -33.24 8.49
N LEU A 41 20.37 -32.44 9.12
CA LEU A 41 20.10 -32.52 10.56
C LEU A 41 19.35 -33.80 10.93
N GLY A 42 18.46 -34.28 10.05
CA GLY A 42 17.77 -35.57 10.21
C GLY A 42 18.75 -36.75 10.18
N VAL A 43 19.70 -36.77 9.23
CA VAL A 43 20.75 -37.78 9.17
C VAL A 43 21.65 -37.72 10.41
N ALA A 44 22.05 -36.53 10.84
CA ALA A 44 22.87 -36.35 12.04
C ALA A 44 22.17 -36.87 13.32
N ALA A 45 20.86 -36.64 13.43
CA ALA A 45 20.06 -37.09 14.57
C ALA A 45 19.87 -38.63 14.61
N ILE A 46 19.88 -39.30 13.45
CA ILE A 46 19.85 -40.77 13.37
C ILE A 46 21.19 -41.37 13.82
N VAL A 47 22.31 -40.76 13.41
CA VAL A 47 23.67 -41.23 13.72
C VAL A 47 24.06 -40.92 15.17
N ALA A 48 23.54 -39.84 15.75
CA ALA A 48 23.80 -39.44 17.13
C ALA A 48 22.49 -39.01 17.84
N PRO A 49 21.76 -39.94 18.47
CA PRO A 49 20.51 -39.64 19.18
C PRO A 49 20.56 -38.50 20.23
N PRO A 50 21.65 -38.30 21.01
CA PRO A 50 21.65 -37.25 22.04
C PRO A 50 21.66 -35.81 21.49
N ILE A 51 21.89 -35.60 20.18
CA ILE A 51 21.85 -34.27 19.56
C ILE A 51 20.49 -33.92 18.92
N LEU A 52 19.49 -34.80 19.01
CA LEU A 52 18.17 -34.62 18.38
C LEU A 52 17.45 -33.34 18.86
N ILE A 53 17.49 -33.04 20.16
CA ILE A 53 16.87 -31.82 20.72
C ILE A 53 17.58 -30.54 20.21
N PRO A 54 18.92 -30.41 20.30
CA PRO A 54 19.65 -29.30 19.67
C PRO A 54 19.35 -29.14 18.17
N CYS A 55 19.29 -30.24 17.41
CA CYS A 55 18.96 -30.22 15.99
C CYS A 55 17.57 -29.64 15.73
N LEU A 56 16.56 -30.00 16.54
CA LEU A 56 15.20 -29.45 16.43
C LEU A 56 15.19 -27.92 16.70
N PHE A 57 15.91 -27.45 17.72
CA PHE A 57 16.03 -26.01 18.00
C PHE A 57 16.69 -25.25 16.84
N ILE A 58 17.75 -25.81 16.25
CA ILE A 58 18.41 -25.24 15.07
C ILE A 58 17.45 -25.20 13.88
N MET A 59 16.67 -26.26 13.63
CA MET A 59 15.68 -26.27 12.55
C MET A 59 14.60 -25.20 12.75
N VAL A 60 14.04 -25.08 13.95
CA VAL A 60 13.04 -24.05 14.26
C VAL A 60 13.65 -22.66 14.09
N GLY A 61 14.87 -22.43 14.59
CA GLY A 61 15.59 -21.17 14.45
C GLY A 61 15.83 -20.80 12.98
N LEU A 62 16.23 -21.77 12.13
CA LEU A 62 16.41 -21.57 10.70
C LEU A 62 15.09 -21.20 10.02
N VAL A 63 14.00 -21.94 10.29
CA VAL A 63 12.68 -21.65 9.69
C VAL A 63 12.18 -20.26 10.10
N VAL A 64 12.35 -19.87 11.37
CA VAL A 64 11.98 -18.54 11.86
C VAL A 64 12.84 -17.45 11.19
N TYR A 65 14.16 -17.63 11.16
CA TYR A 65 15.09 -16.71 10.51
C TYR A 65 14.78 -16.52 9.01
N GLU A 66 14.46 -17.60 8.31
CA GLU A 66 14.06 -17.57 6.90
C GLU A 66 12.77 -16.80 6.69
N ARG A 67 11.73 -17.07 7.49
CA ARG A 67 10.47 -16.31 7.43
C ARG A 67 10.68 -14.82 7.67
N LEU A 68 11.53 -14.47 8.64
CA LEU A 68 11.87 -13.07 8.92
C LEU A 68 12.65 -12.42 7.77
N SER A 69 13.57 -13.17 7.15
CA SER A 69 14.39 -12.68 6.02
C SER A 69 13.54 -12.44 4.77
N ILE A 70 12.60 -13.34 4.45
CA ILE A 70 11.63 -13.14 3.36
C ILE A 70 10.81 -11.88 3.62
N LYS A 71 10.27 -11.75 4.83
CA LYS A 71 9.45 -10.60 5.21
C LYS A 71 10.24 -9.30 5.05
N ARG A 72 11.48 -9.24 5.56
CA ARG A 72 12.32 -8.04 5.47
C ARG A 72 12.65 -7.66 4.03
N ASN A 73 13.13 -8.60 3.23
CA ASN A 73 13.50 -8.34 1.83
C ASN A 73 12.28 -7.91 1.01
N TRP A 74 11.10 -8.48 1.29
CA TRP A 74 9.87 -8.08 0.62
C TRP A 74 9.42 -6.68 1.03
N THR A 75 9.53 -6.34 2.33
CA THR A 75 9.30 -4.97 2.81
C THR A 75 10.23 -3.97 2.13
N ASP A 76 11.50 -4.32 1.94
CA ASP A 76 12.45 -3.44 1.23
C ASP A 76 12.10 -3.26 -0.25
N VAL A 77 11.71 -4.34 -0.95
CA VAL A 77 11.25 -4.26 -2.35
C VAL A 77 9.98 -3.41 -2.45
N MET A 78 9.00 -3.64 -1.59
CA MET A 78 7.77 -2.86 -1.55
C MET A 78 8.08 -1.39 -1.26
N ARG A 79 8.97 -1.10 -0.31
CA ARG A 79 9.40 0.26 0.00
C ARG A 79 9.97 0.94 -1.24
N ILE A 80 10.83 0.28 -2.00
CA ILE A 80 11.41 0.83 -3.24
C ILE A 80 10.32 1.09 -4.28
N LEU A 81 9.44 0.10 -4.53
CA LEU A 81 8.35 0.25 -5.50
C LEU A 81 7.35 1.35 -5.11
N THR A 82 7.15 1.59 -3.82
CA THR A 82 6.29 2.67 -3.32
C THR A 82 7.01 4.02 -3.26
N GLN A 83 8.35 4.05 -3.21
CA GLN A 83 9.13 5.27 -3.07
C GLN A 83 9.10 6.12 -4.34
N ASP A 84 9.03 5.48 -5.52
CA ASP A 84 8.95 6.16 -6.80
C ASP A 84 7.52 6.61 -7.16
N CYS A 85 6.52 6.29 -6.31
CA CYS A 85 5.10 6.58 -6.53
C CYS A 85 4.60 6.23 -7.94
N ASP A 86 5.05 5.10 -8.49
CA ASP A 86 4.59 4.60 -9.79
C ASP A 86 3.51 3.51 -9.59
N PRO A 87 2.22 3.89 -9.46
CA PRO A 87 1.14 2.92 -9.30
C PRO A 87 1.00 1.99 -10.50
N GLN A 88 1.37 2.41 -11.71
CA GLN A 88 1.32 1.55 -12.89
C GLN A 88 2.30 0.38 -12.76
N LYS A 89 3.56 0.68 -12.41
CA LYS A 89 4.58 -0.34 -12.19
C LYS A 89 4.23 -1.24 -11.01
N LEU A 90 3.77 -0.65 -9.90
CA LEU A 90 3.36 -1.41 -8.73
C LEU A 90 2.20 -2.37 -9.05
N ARG A 91 1.20 -1.93 -9.82
CA ARG A 91 0.09 -2.77 -10.27
C ARG A 91 0.57 -3.96 -11.11
N GLN A 92 1.47 -3.73 -12.06
CA GLN A 92 2.03 -4.82 -12.88
C GLN A 92 2.74 -5.87 -12.01
N VAL A 93 3.47 -5.43 -10.98
CA VAL A 93 4.09 -6.35 -10.01
C VAL A 93 3.02 -7.13 -9.25
N MET A 94 1.94 -6.50 -8.78
CA MET A 94 0.86 -7.20 -8.07
C MET A 94 0.17 -8.25 -8.95
N LEU A 95 -0.09 -7.92 -10.23
CA LEU A 95 -0.69 -8.84 -11.19
C LEU A 95 0.21 -10.04 -11.48
N ALA A 96 1.52 -9.82 -11.70
CA ALA A 96 2.47 -10.91 -11.90
C ALA A 96 2.59 -11.82 -10.66
N LEU A 97 2.48 -11.26 -9.45
CA LEU A 97 2.43 -12.06 -8.22
C LEU A 97 1.13 -12.84 -8.08
N LEU A 98 0.00 -12.30 -8.52
CA LEU A 98 -1.29 -12.98 -8.50
C LEU A 98 -1.27 -14.26 -9.34
N GLU A 99 -0.56 -14.28 -10.46
CA GLU A 99 -0.44 -15.47 -11.32
C GLU A 99 0.24 -16.65 -10.62
N THR A 100 1.15 -16.36 -9.69
CA THR A 100 1.96 -17.38 -8.99
C THR A 100 1.47 -17.66 -7.56
N THR A 101 0.51 -16.89 -7.06
CA THR A 101 0.02 -17.02 -5.67
C THR A 101 -1.13 -18.01 -5.58
N GLU A 102 -0.93 -19.10 -4.86
CA GLU A 102 -1.96 -20.15 -4.66
C GLU A 102 -2.91 -19.85 -3.49
N LYS A 103 -2.47 -19.09 -2.47
CA LYS A 103 -3.25 -18.91 -1.24
C LYS A 103 -4.31 -17.81 -1.38
N ASP A 104 -5.58 -18.15 -1.22
CA ASP A 104 -6.72 -17.23 -1.37
C ASP A 104 -6.59 -15.91 -0.58
N THR A 105 -6.20 -15.98 0.69
CA THR A 105 -6.02 -14.77 1.52
C THR A 105 -4.94 -13.84 0.97
N GLU A 106 -3.89 -14.42 0.38
CA GLU A 106 -2.80 -13.64 -0.20
C GLU A 106 -3.20 -13.08 -1.56
N ARG A 107 -3.94 -13.86 -2.36
CA ARG A 107 -4.55 -13.39 -3.60
C ARG A 107 -5.48 -12.20 -3.34
N ALA A 108 -6.33 -12.28 -2.32
CA ALA A 108 -7.21 -11.18 -1.92
C ALA A 108 -6.42 -9.90 -1.60
N ARG A 109 -5.35 -10.00 -0.81
CA ARG A 109 -4.48 -8.84 -0.52
C ARG A 109 -3.82 -8.26 -1.79
N LEU A 110 -3.32 -9.12 -2.67
CA LEU A 110 -2.68 -8.66 -3.92
C LEU A 110 -3.68 -7.99 -4.86
N LYS A 111 -4.90 -8.53 -4.98
CA LYS A 111 -6.01 -7.90 -5.70
C LYS A 111 -6.31 -6.51 -5.13
N LEU A 112 -6.38 -6.40 -3.80
CA LEU A 112 -6.64 -5.11 -3.16
C LEU A 112 -5.56 -4.07 -3.48
N HIS A 113 -4.28 -4.43 -3.40
CA HIS A 113 -3.21 -3.51 -3.79
C HIS A 113 -3.25 -3.14 -5.28
N ALA A 114 -3.68 -4.06 -6.15
CA ALA A 114 -3.90 -3.73 -7.56
C ALA A 114 -5.06 -2.73 -7.74
N ALA A 115 -6.14 -2.87 -6.97
CA ALA A 115 -7.26 -1.93 -6.94
C ALA A 115 -6.85 -0.55 -6.40
N GLU A 116 -6.04 -0.49 -5.33
CA GLU A 116 -5.47 0.79 -4.85
C GLU A 116 -4.67 1.49 -5.94
N CYS A 117 -3.88 0.74 -6.71
CA CYS A 117 -3.13 1.30 -7.84
C CYS A 117 -4.06 1.81 -8.95
N LEU A 118 -5.17 1.11 -9.25
CA LEU A 118 -6.18 1.60 -10.20
C LEU A 118 -6.78 2.93 -9.75
N SER A 119 -7.11 3.06 -8.46
CA SER A 119 -7.62 4.31 -7.90
C SER A 119 -6.62 5.46 -8.08
N LEU A 120 -5.33 5.21 -7.80
CA LEU A 120 -4.25 6.20 -8.00
C LEU A 120 -4.03 6.56 -9.48
N LEU A 121 -4.33 5.63 -10.39
CA LEU A 121 -4.32 5.84 -11.85
C LEU A 121 -5.60 6.53 -12.37
N GLY A 122 -6.54 6.86 -11.48
CA GLY A 122 -7.78 7.56 -11.81
C GLY A 122 -8.93 6.65 -12.26
N ASP A 123 -8.71 5.33 -12.35
CA ASP A 123 -9.76 4.34 -12.62
C ASP A 123 -10.45 3.94 -11.32
N THR A 124 -11.17 4.91 -10.74
CA THR A 124 -11.86 4.74 -9.44
C THR A 124 -13.04 3.77 -9.52
N ASP A 125 -13.68 3.63 -10.68
CA ASP A 125 -14.75 2.67 -10.90
C ASP A 125 -14.21 1.23 -10.96
N GLY A 126 -13.18 0.98 -11.77
CA GLY A 126 -12.53 -0.33 -11.82
C GLY A 126 -11.90 -0.72 -10.48
N ALA A 127 -11.31 0.25 -9.78
CA ALA A 127 -10.80 0.04 -8.43
C ALA A 127 -11.90 -0.38 -7.44
N PHE A 128 -13.05 0.29 -7.48
CA PHE A 128 -14.19 -0.02 -6.64
C PHE A 128 -14.72 -1.43 -6.90
N ASP A 129 -14.90 -1.79 -8.18
CA ASP A 129 -15.40 -3.10 -8.59
C ASP A 129 -14.45 -4.23 -8.14
N GLU A 130 -13.14 -4.08 -8.37
CA GLU A 130 -12.13 -5.05 -7.91
C GLU A 130 -12.11 -5.18 -6.38
N ALA A 131 -12.21 -4.06 -5.65
CA ALA A 131 -12.21 -4.07 -4.18
C ALA A 131 -13.51 -4.64 -3.59
N GLN A 132 -14.64 -4.51 -4.30
CA GLN A 132 -15.94 -5.00 -3.84
C GLN A 132 -15.98 -6.53 -3.75
N GLU A 133 -15.33 -7.23 -4.68
CA GLU A 133 -15.23 -8.70 -4.68
C GLU A 133 -14.51 -9.27 -3.45
N ILE A 134 -13.74 -8.45 -2.74
CA ILE A 134 -12.91 -8.89 -1.62
C ILE A 134 -13.72 -8.80 -0.34
N ASP A 135 -14.14 -9.92 0.23
CA ASP A 135 -14.86 -9.92 1.50
C ASP A 135 -13.94 -9.50 2.66
N PHE A 136 -14.43 -8.56 3.49
CA PHE A 136 -13.75 -8.01 4.66
C PHE A 136 -13.26 -9.09 5.63
N MET A 137 -13.97 -10.22 5.72
CA MET A 137 -13.62 -11.33 6.61
C MET A 137 -12.36 -12.08 6.18
N TYR A 138 -11.94 -11.95 4.92
CA TYR A 138 -10.76 -12.63 4.38
C TYR A 138 -9.46 -11.86 4.52
N VAL A 139 -9.52 -10.60 4.96
CA VAL A 139 -8.35 -9.71 5.03
C VAL A 139 -8.19 -9.10 6.42
N HIS A 140 -6.95 -8.75 6.79
CA HIS A 140 -6.67 -8.16 8.09
C HIS A 140 -7.02 -6.67 8.11
N MET A 141 -7.04 -6.07 9.29
CA MET A 141 -7.46 -4.68 9.49
C MET A 141 -6.76 -3.66 8.57
N PRO A 142 -5.43 -3.72 8.31
CA PRO A 142 -4.79 -2.81 7.37
C PRO A 142 -5.40 -2.90 5.96
N GLU A 143 -5.63 -4.11 5.46
CA GLU A 143 -6.29 -4.33 4.18
C GLU A 143 -7.77 -3.92 4.20
N GLN A 144 -8.47 -4.08 5.32
CA GLN A 144 -9.83 -3.55 5.44
C GLN A 144 -9.83 -2.02 5.32
N ILE A 145 -8.89 -1.32 5.95
CA ILE A 145 -8.73 0.14 5.85
C ILE A 145 -8.41 0.54 4.40
N SER A 146 -7.45 -0.14 3.77
CA SER A 146 -7.10 0.04 2.35
C SER A 146 -8.31 -0.09 1.43
N LYS A 147 -9.18 -1.08 1.67
CA LYS A 147 -10.44 -1.24 0.94
C LYS A 147 -11.36 -0.03 1.11
N LEU A 148 -11.56 0.43 2.34
CA LEU A 148 -12.40 1.61 2.63
C LEU A 148 -11.83 2.90 2.01
N LYS A 149 -10.49 3.01 1.86
CA LYS A 149 -9.85 4.12 1.13
C LYS A 149 -10.21 4.10 -0.36
N VAL A 150 -10.14 2.95 -1.01
CA VAL A 150 -10.57 2.79 -2.42
C VAL A 150 -12.04 3.16 -2.58
N TRP A 151 -12.89 2.73 -1.65
CA TRP A 151 -14.30 3.06 -1.65
C TRP A 151 -14.55 4.57 -1.42
N THR A 152 -13.74 5.21 -0.56
CA THR A 152 -13.75 6.67 -0.35
C THR A 152 -13.36 7.44 -1.62
N ASP A 153 -12.35 6.99 -2.35
CA ASP A 153 -11.94 7.60 -3.63
C ASP A 153 -13.07 7.52 -4.66
N ALA A 154 -13.71 6.35 -4.78
CA ALA A 154 -14.83 6.14 -5.69
C ALA A 154 -16.05 6.99 -5.30
N ALA A 155 -16.37 7.08 -4.02
CA ALA A 155 -17.44 7.95 -3.53
C ALA A 155 -17.18 9.42 -3.89
N GLY A 156 -15.95 9.90 -3.67
CA GLY A 156 -15.54 11.25 -4.03
C GLY A 156 -15.60 11.52 -5.53
N ALA A 157 -15.16 10.58 -6.36
CA ALA A 157 -15.19 10.70 -7.82
C ALA A 157 -16.63 10.73 -8.38
N ARG A 158 -17.52 9.93 -7.79
CA ARG A 158 -18.95 9.84 -8.18
C ARG A 158 -19.82 10.94 -7.56
N GLY A 159 -19.32 11.65 -6.55
CA GLY A 159 -20.13 12.55 -5.72
C GLY A 159 -21.18 11.80 -4.89
N ASP A 160 -20.92 10.53 -4.54
CA ASP A 160 -21.83 9.66 -3.81
C ASP A 160 -21.69 9.86 -2.29
N ALA A 161 -22.51 10.77 -1.76
CA ALA A 161 -22.51 11.09 -0.34
C ALA A 161 -23.04 9.93 0.53
N GLU A 162 -23.89 9.05 -0.03
CA GLU A 162 -24.43 7.92 0.72
C GLU A 162 -23.35 6.87 0.93
N LEU A 163 -22.63 6.49 -0.14
CA LEU A 163 -21.49 5.59 -0.06
C LEU A 163 -20.46 6.14 0.93
N LEU A 164 -20.07 7.41 0.81
CA LEU A 164 -19.11 8.04 1.71
C LEU A 164 -19.55 7.98 3.19
N SER A 165 -20.85 8.16 3.46
CA SER A 165 -21.41 8.06 4.81
C SER A 165 -21.31 6.63 5.36
N GLN A 166 -21.62 5.63 4.53
CA GLN A 166 -21.50 4.21 4.88
C GLN A 166 -20.04 3.85 5.18
N GLU A 167 -19.09 4.23 4.31
CA GLU A 167 -17.65 4.02 4.48
C GLU A 167 -17.16 4.58 5.80
N ARG A 168 -17.47 5.85 6.05
CA ARG A 168 -17.11 6.54 7.28
C ARG A 168 -17.65 5.81 8.51
N GLY A 169 -18.89 5.33 8.46
CA GLY A 169 -19.50 4.52 9.51
C GLY A 169 -18.71 3.24 9.81
N LEU A 170 -18.26 2.54 8.77
CA LEU A 170 -17.42 1.34 8.89
C LEU A 170 -16.06 1.67 9.51
N ILE A 171 -15.39 2.73 9.07
CA ILE A 171 -14.08 3.14 9.63
C ILE A 171 -14.22 3.46 11.14
N VAL A 172 -15.28 4.18 11.54
CA VAL A 172 -15.55 4.47 12.95
C VAL A 172 -15.78 3.18 13.75
N ALA A 173 -16.53 2.23 13.20
CA ALA A 173 -16.83 0.95 13.85
C ALA A 173 -15.59 0.06 14.04
N MET A 174 -14.53 0.24 13.26
CA MET A 174 -13.28 -0.51 13.39
C MET A 174 -12.41 -0.07 14.57
N ARG A 175 -12.55 1.19 15.02
CA ARG A 175 -11.70 1.80 16.06
C ARG A 175 -11.64 1.02 17.39
N PRO A 176 -12.76 0.49 17.94
CA PRO A 176 -12.72 -0.27 19.19
C PRO A 176 -11.98 -1.61 19.09
N ALA A 177 -11.89 -2.19 17.89
CA ALA A 177 -11.21 -3.46 17.64
C ALA A 177 -9.74 -3.30 17.23
N ALA A 178 -9.29 -2.06 17.02
CA ALA A 178 -7.96 -1.75 16.50
C ALA A 178 -6.86 -1.89 17.55
N LYS A 179 -5.72 -2.42 17.13
CA LYS A 179 -4.49 -2.37 17.92
C LYS A 179 -3.91 -0.97 17.90
N LYS A 180 -3.06 -0.67 18.89
CA LYS A 180 -2.43 0.64 19.06
C LYS A 180 -1.65 1.10 17.81
N ASP A 181 -1.03 0.17 17.11
CA ASP A 181 -0.27 0.40 15.86
C ASP A 181 -1.16 0.55 14.62
N GLU A 182 -2.44 0.15 14.69
CA GLU A 182 -3.43 0.28 13.61
C GLU A 182 -4.21 1.60 13.70
N LEU A 183 -4.29 2.21 14.90
CA LEU A 183 -5.00 3.47 15.13
C LEU A 183 -4.59 4.60 14.17
N PRO A 184 -3.29 4.88 13.89
CA PRO A 184 -2.93 5.95 12.98
C PRO A 184 -3.51 5.78 11.57
N GLN A 185 -3.63 4.54 11.08
CA GLN A 185 -4.19 4.25 9.76
C GLN A 185 -5.70 4.49 9.72
N ILE A 186 -6.40 4.14 10.80
CA ILE A 186 -7.84 4.42 10.96
C ILE A 186 -8.07 5.93 11.00
N GLU A 187 -7.29 6.65 11.80
CA GLU A 187 -7.42 8.11 11.92
C GLU A 187 -7.09 8.84 10.62
N TYR A 188 -6.14 8.32 9.83
CA TYR A 188 -5.88 8.83 8.48
C TYR A 188 -7.09 8.60 7.57
N ALA A 189 -7.64 7.38 7.53
CA ALA A 189 -8.79 7.06 6.67
C ALA A 189 -10.05 7.86 7.06
N LEU A 190 -10.25 8.13 8.35
CA LEU A 190 -11.31 9.04 8.82
C LEU A 190 -11.10 10.46 8.32
N ALA A 191 -9.88 10.99 8.46
CA ALA A 191 -9.56 12.34 7.98
C ALA A 191 -9.75 12.45 6.46
N GLU A 192 -9.39 11.40 5.71
CA GLU A 192 -9.60 11.33 4.26
C GLU A 192 -11.10 11.34 3.90
N ALA A 193 -11.92 10.52 4.55
CA ALA A 193 -13.37 10.52 4.32
C ALA A 193 -14.02 11.86 4.69
N ASP A 194 -13.62 12.46 5.82
CA ASP A 194 -14.10 13.78 6.25
C ASP A 194 -13.63 14.90 5.30
N ALA A 195 -12.42 14.80 4.74
CA ALA A 195 -11.90 15.72 3.74
C ALA A 195 -12.73 15.67 2.45
N VAL A 196 -13.03 14.45 1.96
CA VAL A 196 -13.87 14.27 0.76
C VAL A 196 -15.26 14.85 1.00
N ALA A 197 -15.87 14.61 2.16
CA ALA A 197 -17.17 15.16 2.51
C ALA A 197 -17.14 16.70 2.53
N ALA A 198 -16.11 17.30 3.13
CA ALA A 198 -15.93 18.75 3.17
C ALA A 198 -15.74 19.35 1.77
N LEU A 199 -14.94 18.70 0.91
CA LEU A 199 -14.76 19.13 -0.48
C LEU A 199 -16.07 19.05 -1.28
N MET A 200 -16.87 18.00 -1.10
CA MET A 200 -18.19 17.87 -1.72
C MET A 200 -19.17 18.96 -1.26
N ALA A 201 -19.07 19.38 0.01
CA ALA A 201 -19.84 20.48 0.56
C ALA A 201 -19.31 21.87 0.18
N GLY A 202 -18.15 21.97 -0.48
CA GLY A 202 -17.48 23.24 -0.77
C GLY A 202 -16.88 23.92 0.45
N ASP A 203 -16.74 23.22 1.58
CA ASP A 203 -16.14 23.74 2.80
C ASP A 203 -14.61 23.62 2.76
N GLY A 204 -13.97 24.63 2.17
CA GLY A 204 -12.51 24.70 2.07
C GLY A 204 -11.79 24.74 3.42
N ALA A 205 -12.42 25.31 4.47
CA ALA A 205 -11.80 25.42 5.78
C ALA A 205 -11.77 24.06 6.51
N ALA A 206 -12.89 23.34 6.48
CA ALA A 206 -12.96 21.98 7.01
C ALA A 206 -12.04 21.03 6.21
N ALA A 207 -12.05 21.12 4.87
CA ALA A 207 -11.18 20.30 4.03
C ALA A 207 -9.69 20.55 4.33
N LYS A 208 -9.29 21.80 4.56
CA LYS A 208 -7.91 22.15 4.96
C LYS A 208 -7.52 21.55 6.30
N ALA A 209 -8.39 21.67 7.31
CA ALA A 209 -8.15 21.07 8.62
C ALA A 209 -7.97 19.54 8.53
N GLN A 210 -8.74 18.87 7.67
CA GLN A 210 -8.59 17.44 7.43
C GLN A 210 -7.32 17.10 6.64
N ALA A 211 -6.92 17.93 5.68
CA ALA A 211 -5.65 17.76 4.96
C ALA A 211 -4.43 17.81 5.91
N ASP A 212 -4.40 18.78 6.83
CA ASP A 212 -3.34 18.90 7.85
C ASP A 212 -3.31 17.65 8.76
N ALA A 213 -4.50 17.16 9.11
CA ALA A 213 -4.70 15.91 9.83
C ALA A 213 -4.18 14.69 9.06
N MET A 214 -4.40 14.61 7.74
CA MET A 214 -3.85 13.55 6.89
C MET A 214 -2.32 13.63 6.80
N VAL A 215 -1.75 14.83 6.61
CA VAL A 215 -0.30 15.05 6.56
C VAL A 215 0.39 14.51 7.82
N SER A 216 -0.11 14.88 9.00
CA SER A 216 0.48 14.45 10.28
C SER A 216 0.40 12.92 10.53
N ARG A 217 -0.47 12.22 9.80
CA ARG A 217 -0.73 10.78 9.94
C ARG A 217 -0.27 9.96 8.75
N SER A 218 0.29 10.60 7.73
CA SER A 218 0.72 9.93 6.51
C SER A 218 1.83 8.93 6.82
N SER A 219 1.61 7.68 6.41
CA SER A 219 2.54 6.57 6.67
C SER A 219 3.30 6.15 5.42
N THR A 220 2.78 6.52 4.25
CA THR A 220 3.34 6.20 2.94
C THR A 220 3.46 7.47 2.07
N PRO A 221 4.33 7.46 1.05
CA PRO A 221 4.37 8.53 0.06
C PRO A 221 3.02 8.77 -0.63
N TYR A 222 2.25 7.71 -0.89
CA TYR A 222 0.91 7.82 -1.48
C TYR A 222 -0.09 8.51 -0.53
N ASP A 223 -0.05 8.21 0.77
CA ASP A 223 -0.88 8.91 1.77
C ASP A 223 -0.58 10.41 1.78
N TYR A 224 0.71 10.77 1.70
CA TYR A 224 1.11 12.17 1.69
C TYR A 224 0.70 12.87 0.39
N LEU A 225 0.84 12.21 -0.76
CA LEU A 225 0.36 12.71 -2.05
C LEU A 225 -1.16 12.98 -2.04
N ARG A 226 -1.95 12.08 -1.47
CA ARG A 226 -3.40 12.27 -1.29
C ARG A 226 -3.69 13.47 -0.40
N ALA A 227 -2.97 13.63 0.70
CA ALA A 227 -3.10 14.79 1.58
C ALA A 227 -2.79 16.10 0.84
N GLN A 228 -1.74 16.12 0.01
CA GLN A 228 -1.40 17.27 -0.84
C GLN A 228 -2.49 17.56 -1.88
N ALA A 229 -3.12 16.53 -2.46
CA ALA A 229 -4.23 16.72 -3.39
C ALA A 229 -5.45 17.38 -2.70
N VAL A 230 -5.77 16.97 -1.47
CA VAL A 230 -6.79 17.62 -0.65
C VAL A 230 -6.38 19.06 -0.31
N GLN A 231 -5.13 19.28 0.12
CA GLN A 231 -4.61 20.60 0.47
C GLN A 231 -4.67 21.58 -0.71
N ALA A 232 -4.36 21.13 -1.93
CA ALA A 232 -4.48 21.91 -3.15
C ALA A 232 -5.95 22.30 -3.43
N LYS A 233 -6.89 21.35 -3.33
CA LYS A 233 -8.32 21.59 -3.55
C LYS A 233 -8.91 22.54 -2.49
N ALA A 234 -8.56 22.33 -1.22
CA ALA A 234 -9.00 23.16 -0.10
C ALA A 234 -8.47 24.60 -0.22
N SER A 235 -7.19 24.78 -0.56
CA SER A 235 -6.59 26.11 -0.74
C SER A 235 -7.23 26.86 -1.92
N ALA A 236 -7.54 26.16 -3.01
CA ALA A 236 -8.26 26.74 -4.14
C ALA A 236 -9.68 27.21 -3.74
N LEU A 237 -10.42 26.44 -2.93
CA LEU A 237 -11.74 26.84 -2.41
C LEU A 237 -11.65 28.10 -1.52
N LEU A 238 -10.55 28.27 -0.80
CA LEU A 238 -10.29 29.44 0.05
C LEU A 238 -9.74 30.65 -0.73
N GLY A 239 -9.47 30.50 -2.03
CA GLY A 239 -8.86 31.55 -2.85
C GLY A 239 -7.36 31.76 -2.60
N ASP A 240 -6.69 30.84 -1.92
CA ASP A 240 -5.25 30.86 -1.68
C ASP A 240 -4.52 30.11 -2.81
N GLU A 241 -4.37 30.79 -3.95
CA GLU A 241 -3.74 30.24 -5.15
C GLU A 241 -2.26 29.89 -4.93
N ALA A 242 -1.56 30.62 -4.05
CA ALA A 242 -0.15 30.37 -3.75
C ALA A 242 0.02 29.04 -3.01
N ALA A 243 -0.77 28.81 -1.95
CA ALA A 243 -0.76 27.54 -1.24
C ALA A 243 -1.26 26.38 -2.11
N ALA A 244 -2.26 26.63 -2.97
CA ALA A 244 -2.71 25.63 -3.94
C ALA A 244 -1.58 25.24 -4.90
N ALA A 245 -0.86 26.22 -5.46
CA ALA A 245 0.25 25.98 -6.38
C ALA A 245 1.41 25.21 -5.73
N GLU A 246 1.74 25.49 -4.46
CA GLU A 246 2.76 24.75 -3.72
C GLU A 246 2.44 23.26 -3.62
N ALA A 247 1.22 22.93 -3.18
CA ALA A 247 0.76 21.55 -3.08
C ALA A 247 0.72 20.85 -4.45
N LEU A 248 0.27 21.54 -5.50
CA LEU A 248 0.26 21.01 -6.87
C LEU A 248 1.67 20.72 -7.40
N ARG A 249 2.66 21.60 -7.12
CA ARG A 249 4.06 21.35 -7.51
C ARG A 249 4.62 20.11 -6.85
N TYR A 250 4.34 19.92 -5.56
CA TYR A 250 4.74 18.71 -4.85
C TYR A 250 4.20 17.44 -5.55
N ILE A 251 2.92 17.45 -5.93
CA ILE A 251 2.28 16.33 -6.65
C ILE A 251 2.98 16.08 -7.99
N VAL A 252 3.31 17.13 -8.74
CA VAL A 252 4.00 16.97 -10.04
C VAL A 252 5.41 16.39 -9.89
N GLU A 253 6.13 16.78 -8.83
CA GLU A 253 7.49 16.33 -8.58
C GLU A 253 7.55 14.90 -8.03
N HIS A 254 6.58 14.49 -7.21
CA HIS A 254 6.63 13.23 -6.46
C HIS A 254 5.55 12.21 -6.84
N GLY A 255 4.62 12.56 -7.73
CA GLY A 255 3.43 11.75 -8.02
C GLY A 255 3.61 10.63 -9.06
N GLY A 256 4.79 10.50 -9.66
CA GLY A 256 5.09 9.43 -10.62
C GLY A 256 4.06 9.34 -11.76
N THR A 257 3.42 8.17 -11.90
CA THR A 257 2.38 7.91 -12.92
C THR A 257 0.94 8.14 -12.42
N CYS A 258 0.75 8.70 -11.22
CA CYS A 258 -0.59 8.95 -10.66
C CYS A 258 -1.40 9.94 -11.52
N ALA A 259 -2.71 9.72 -11.66
CA ALA A 259 -3.60 10.59 -12.44
C ALA A 259 -3.63 12.05 -11.94
N MET A 260 -3.44 12.25 -10.63
CA MET A 260 -3.35 13.56 -10.01
C MET A 260 -2.19 14.42 -10.56
N VAL A 261 -1.15 13.82 -11.15
CA VAL A 261 -0.04 14.57 -11.77
C VAL A 261 -0.50 15.36 -12.99
N GLU A 262 -1.25 14.74 -13.89
CA GLU A 262 -1.75 15.42 -15.09
C GLU A 262 -2.82 16.47 -14.75
N GLU A 263 -3.66 16.19 -13.74
CA GLU A 263 -4.57 17.18 -13.19
C GLU A 263 -3.81 18.38 -12.62
N ALA A 264 -2.75 18.13 -11.83
CA ALA A 264 -1.95 19.18 -11.22
C ALA A 264 -1.19 20.01 -12.25
N ARG A 265 -0.58 19.40 -13.27
CA ARG A 265 0.04 20.10 -14.40
C ARG A 265 -0.94 21.01 -15.12
N THR A 266 -2.16 20.52 -15.35
CA THR A 266 -3.21 21.29 -16.01
C THR A 266 -3.64 22.49 -15.16
N ARG A 267 -3.80 22.30 -13.85
CA ARG A 267 -4.16 23.37 -12.91
C ARG A 267 -3.06 24.43 -12.77
N LEU A 268 -1.79 24.03 -12.64
CA LEU A 268 -0.65 24.96 -12.58
C LEU A 268 -0.58 25.85 -13.82
N LYS A 269 -0.73 25.26 -15.02
CA LYS A 269 -0.77 26.02 -16.28
C LYS A 269 -1.89 27.07 -16.29
N ARG A 270 -3.06 26.77 -15.72
CA ARG A 270 -4.18 27.73 -15.61
C ARG A 270 -3.89 28.88 -14.66
N LEU A 271 -3.07 28.65 -13.64
CA LEU A 271 -2.58 29.66 -12.71
C LEU A 271 -1.42 30.50 -13.30
N GLY A 272 -0.98 30.21 -14.53
CA GLY A 272 0.15 30.89 -15.16
C GLY A 272 1.51 30.50 -14.57
N ILE A 273 1.58 29.33 -13.93
CA ILE A 273 2.76 28.76 -13.26
C ILE A 273 3.29 27.56 -14.05
#